data_AF-A0A1S2GXZ2-F1
#
_entry.id   AF-A0A1S2GXZ2-F1
#
_cell.length_a   1.000
_cell.length_b   1.000
_cell.length_c   1.000
_cell.angle_alpha   90.00
_cell.angle_beta   90.00
_cell.angle_gamma   90.00
#
_symmetry.space_group_name_H-M   'P 1'
#
loop_
_entity.id
_entity.type
_entity.pdbx_description
1 polymer ?
#
loop_
_entity_poly.entity_id
_entity_poly.type
_entity_poly.pdbx_seq_one_letter_code
_entity_poly.pdbx_strand_id
1 'polypeptide(L)'
;MPSAPSADHDRSDAPGGARLGWDPGQPALYEQWGVASPTPKRAMGSDIGVLPELERTETTRRPLWRHPAFIVSAALALVAVVVGAVLVVHAVTAEGPPAPRDLALQSGSGNVRVSWQGDDVAWSVFVVEPGTKPVDVSRLVRGTEVWIPRSAGLYDADSCFVVRAAEDNQGRSVPTDAAARSDQGAGQVCLGDAG
;
A
#
# COMPACT_ATOMS: atom_id res chain seq x y z
N MET A 1 -11.70 26.24 -49.01
CA MET A 1 -10.43 25.55 -49.35
C MET A 1 -10.24 25.71 -50.85
N PRO A 2 -9.22 26.46 -51.28
CA PRO A 2 -7.87 25.91 -51.47
C PRO A 2 -6.72 26.87 -51.06
N SER A 3 -5.50 26.33 -51.13
CA SER A 3 -4.21 26.81 -50.64
C SER A 3 -3.72 28.16 -51.21
N ALA A 4 -2.93 28.85 -50.39
CA ALA A 4 -2.12 30.00 -50.77
C ALA A 4 -0.91 29.61 -51.63
N PRO A 5 -0.49 30.46 -52.58
CA PRO A 5 0.87 30.49 -53.10
C PRO A 5 1.71 31.61 -52.44
N SER A 6 2.93 31.25 -52.04
CA SER A 6 3.99 32.17 -51.62
C SER A 6 4.55 32.94 -52.81
N ALA A 7 4.90 34.22 -52.63
CA ALA A 7 5.87 34.90 -53.48
C ALA A 7 6.65 35.97 -52.69
N ASP A 8 7.95 35.71 -52.66
CA ASP A 8 9.10 36.61 -52.76
C ASP A 8 9.28 37.82 -51.84
N HIS A 9 10.43 37.76 -51.17
CA HIS A 9 11.03 38.79 -50.34
C HIS A 9 11.44 40.02 -51.15
N ASP A 10 10.87 41.13 -50.73
CA ASP A 10 11.31 42.48 -51.02
C ASP A 10 12.67 42.74 -50.33
N ARG A 11 13.66 43.22 -51.08
CA ARG A 11 14.90 43.77 -50.53
C ARG A 11 14.59 45.15 -49.99
N SER A 12 14.87 45.38 -48.71
CA SER A 12 15.02 46.72 -48.14
C SER A 12 16.28 46.75 -47.26
N ASP A 13 17.18 47.66 -47.62
CA ASP A 13 18.42 48.00 -46.92
C ASP A 13 18.19 48.57 -45.51
N ALA A 14 19.06 48.19 -44.57
CA ALA A 14 19.73 49.02 -43.53
C ALA A 14 20.28 48.14 -42.37
N PRO A 15 21.22 48.60 -41.52
CA PRO A 15 22.38 49.49 -41.71
C PRO A 15 23.71 48.79 -41.30
N GLY A 16 24.85 49.45 -41.55
CA GLY A 16 26.19 48.88 -41.38
C GLY A 16 26.54 48.31 -40.00
N GLY A 17 27.08 47.09 -39.99
CA GLY A 17 27.85 46.54 -38.89
C GLY A 17 29.30 47.05 -38.94
N ALA A 18 29.72 47.75 -37.89
CA ALA A 18 31.07 48.30 -37.75
C ALA A 18 32.15 47.21 -37.78
N ARG A 19 33.15 47.35 -38.64
CA ARG A 19 34.35 46.50 -38.64
C ARG A 19 35.29 46.96 -37.52
N LEU A 20 35.33 46.21 -36.42
CA LEU A 20 36.24 46.47 -35.31
C LEU A 20 37.66 45.95 -35.64
N GLY A 21 38.69 46.74 -35.36
CA GLY A 21 40.10 46.31 -35.43
C GLY A 21 40.87 46.57 -36.73
N TRP A 22 40.40 47.47 -37.61
CA TRP A 22 41.08 47.81 -38.88
C TRP A 22 41.77 49.19 -38.91
N ASP A 23 41.69 49.96 -37.81
CA ASP A 23 42.39 51.23 -37.66
C ASP A 23 43.81 51.04 -37.07
N PRO A 24 44.81 51.81 -37.55
CA PRO A 24 46.19 51.73 -37.05
C PRO A 24 46.24 52.10 -35.57
N GLY A 25 46.58 51.13 -34.73
CA GLY A 25 46.63 51.28 -33.27
C GLY A 25 45.53 50.55 -32.49
N GLN A 26 44.60 49.86 -33.14
CA GLN A 26 43.66 48.95 -32.48
C GLN A 26 44.06 47.46 -32.64
N PRO A 27 43.90 46.62 -31.59
CA PRO A 27 44.18 45.19 -31.68
C PRO A 27 43.11 44.48 -32.51
N ALA A 28 43.55 43.76 -33.55
CA ALA A 28 42.68 42.97 -34.42
C ALA A 28 42.21 41.68 -33.71
N LEU A 29 40.89 41.47 -33.66
CA LEU A 29 40.25 40.32 -33.00
C LEU A 29 40.28 39.02 -33.83
N TYR A 30 41.36 38.80 -34.58
CA TYR A 30 41.72 37.50 -35.20
C TYR A 30 43.13 37.02 -34.83
N GLU A 31 43.83 37.71 -33.91
CA GLU A 31 45.17 37.30 -33.40
C GLU A 31 45.27 37.16 -31.87
N GLN A 32 44.16 37.16 -31.15
CA GLN A 32 44.12 36.73 -29.75
C GLN A 32 43.71 35.26 -29.77
N TRP A 33 44.61 34.30 -30.05
CA TRP A 33 45.69 33.85 -29.17
C TRP A 33 46.98 33.47 -29.93
N GLY A 34 47.67 34.47 -30.49
CA GLY A 34 48.98 34.38 -31.13
C GLY A 34 50.13 33.94 -30.20
N VAL A 35 50.12 32.67 -29.78
CA VAL A 35 51.37 31.92 -29.64
C VAL A 35 51.82 31.59 -31.05
N ALA A 36 53.05 31.97 -31.42
CA ALA A 36 53.70 31.43 -32.61
C ALA A 36 53.87 29.91 -32.42
N SER A 37 52.94 29.09 -32.90
CA SER A 37 53.14 27.65 -32.93
C SER A 37 54.26 27.33 -33.92
N PRO A 38 55.33 26.62 -33.51
CA PRO A 38 56.48 26.28 -34.36
C PRO A 38 56.17 25.14 -35.35
N THR A 39 54.91 24.91 -35.69
CA THR A 39 54.45 23.79 -36.51
C THR A 39 53.92 24.30 -37.86
N PRO A 40 54.45 23.80 -38.99
CA PRO A 40 54.06 24.27 -40.31
C PRO A 40 52.57 23.99 -40.57
N LYS A 41 51.87 24.98 -41.13
CA LYS A 41 50.49 24.89 -41.61
C LYS A 41 50.33 23.67 -42.53
N ARG A 42 49.63 22.65 -42.06
CA ARG A 42 49.32 21.41 -42.81
C ARG A 42 48.38 21.78 -43.97
N ALA A 43 48.82 21.47 -45.20
CA ALA A 43 48.02 21.68 -46.40
C ALA A 43 46.69 20.93 -46.30
N MET A 44 45.59 21.57 -46.73
CA MET A 44 44.32 20.90 -47.00
C MET A 44 44.51 19.95 -48.19
N GLY A 45 44.94 18.73 -47.88
CA GLY A 45 44.91 17.58 -48.75
C GLY A 45 43.75 16.69 -48.35
N SER A 46 43.01 16.24 -49.35
CA SER A 46 41.94 15.26 -49.30
C SER A 46 42.31 13.99 -48.54
N ASP A 47 41.87 13.89 -47.31
CA ASP A 47 41.64 12.60 -46.65
C ASP A 47 40.22 12.66 -46.06
N ILE A 48 39.28 12.06 -46.78
CA ILE A 48 38.01 11.58 -46.20
C ILE A 48 38.41 10.43 -45.26
N GLY A 49 38.99 10.82 -44.13
CA GLY A 49 39.17 9.98 -42.96
C GLY A 49 37.84 9.98 -42.24
N VAL A 50 37.10 8.89 -42.41
CA VAL A 50 35.93 8.50 -41.63
C VAL A 50 36.08 9.03 -40.21
N LEU A 51 35.18 9.91 -39.78
CA LEU A 51 35.06 10.27 -38.37
C LEU A 51 34.93 8.94 -37.62
N PRO A 52 35.89 8.59 -36.73
CA PRO A 52 35.74 7.44 -35.88
C PRO A 52 34.40 7.60 -35.20
N GLU A 53 33.57 6.57 -35.36
CA GLU A 53 32.28 6.34 -34.74
C GLU A 53 31.85 7.45 -33.77
N LEU A 54 30.61 7.90 -33.91
CA LEU A 54 29.84 8.15 -32.71
C LEU A 54 30.00 6.90 -31.83
N GLU A 55 31.03 6.87 -30.98
CA GLU A 55 30.97 6.30 -29.66
C GLU A 55 29.85 7.09 -28.99
N ARG A 56 28.60 6.75 -29.39
CA ARG A 56 27.54 6.43 -28.47
C ARG A 56 28.29 5.75 -27.35
N THR A 57 28.60 6.54 -26.33
CA THR A 57 29.06 6.02 -25.06
C THR A 57 27.89 5.15 -24.68
N GLU A 58 27.96 3.89 -25.09
CA GLU A 58 27.08 2.85 -24.65
C GLU A 58 27.50 2.76 -23.20
N THR A 59 26.88 3.62 -22.39
CA THR A 59 27.03 3.66 -20.95
C THR A 59 26.71 2.24 -20.58
N THR A 60 27.75 1.43 -20.39
CA THR A 60 27.61 -0.01 -20.25
C THR A 60 26.68 -0.13 -19.07
N ARG A 61 25.42 -0.52 -19.33
CA ARG A 61 24.33 -0.34 -18.39
C ARG A 61 24.69 -1.23 -17.22
N ARG A 62 25.30 -0.65 -16.18
CA ARG A 62 25.84 -1.45 -15.08
C ARG A 62 24.64 -2.22 -14.54
N PRO A 63 24.74 -3.56 -14.45
CA PRO A 63 23.60 -4.37 -14.08
C PRO A 63 23.13 -3.91 -12.70
N LEU A 64 21.93 -3.34 -12.66
CA LEU A 64 21.37 -2.72 -11.46
C LEU A 64 21.28 -3.70 -10.27
N TRP A 65 21.32 -5.00 -10.57
CA TRP A 65 21.40 -6.12 -9.64
C TRP A 65 22.62 -6.11 -8.70
N ARG A 66 23.66 -5.33 -8.98
CA ARG A 66 24.82 -5.19 -8.07
C ARG A 66 24.69 -4.04 -7.07
N HIS A 67 23.64 -3.21 -7.18
CA HIS A 67 23.42 -2.15 -6.19
C HIS A 67 22.70 -2.74 -4.96
N PRO A 68 23.25 -2.60 -3.74
CA PRO A 68 22.64 -3.15 -2.53
C PRO A 68 21.22 -2.59 -2.30
N ALA A 69 20.99 -1.32 -2.67
CA ALA A 69 19.67 -0.70 -2.62
C ALA A 69 18.65 -1.37 -3.56
N PHE A 70 19.08 -1.83 -4.74
CA PHE A 70 18.19 -2.52 -5.68
C PHE A 70 17.78 -3.90 -5.15
N ILE A 71 18.69 -4.63 -4.51
CA ILE A 71 18.40 -5.94 -3.90
C ILE A 71 17.38 -5.80 -2.78
N VAL A 72 17.56 -4.82 -1.88
CA VAL A 72 16.62 -4.56 -0.78
C VAL A 72 15.23 -4.19 -1.32
N SER A 73 15.16 -3.31 -2.32
CA SER A 73 13.89 -2.93 -2.93
C SER A 73 13.21 -4.11 -3.63
N ALA A 74 13.96 -4.95 -4.35
CA ALA A 74 13.41 -6.12 -5.03
C ALA A 74 12.91 -7.17 -4.02
N ALA A 75 13.65 -7.40 -2.94
CA ALA A 75 13.25 -8.29 -1.86
C ALA A 75 11.98 -7.80 -1.16
N LEU A 76 11.91 -6.50 -0.84
CA LEU A 76 10.75 -5.91 -0.16
C LEU A 76 9.50 -5.89 -1.07
N ALA A 77 9.68 -5.66 -2.37
CA ALA A 77 8.61 -5.81 -3.36
C ALA A 77 8.10 -7.26 -3.42
N LEU A 78 9.00 -8.25 -3.39
CA LEU A 78 8.62 -9.66 -3.38
C LEU A 78 7.86 -10.03 -2.10
N VAL A 79 8.33 -9.56 -0.93
CA VAL A 79 7.61 -9.72 0.34
C VAL A 79 6.22 -9.10 0.27
N ALA A 80 6.08 -7.88 -0.25
CA ALA A 80 4.78 -7.23 -0.37
C ALA A 80 3.82 -8.03 -1.27
N VAL A 81 4.31 -8.59 -2.39
CA VAL A 81 3.51 -9.45 -3.27
C VAL A 81 3.09 -10.73 -2.55
N VAL A 82 3.99 -11.37 -1.80
CA VAL A 82 3.67 -12.59 -1.05
C VAL A 82 2.63 -12.30 0.03
N VAL A 83 2.81 -11.24 0.82
CA VAL A 83 1.84 -10.82 1.85
C VAL A 83 0.50 -10.50 1.21
N GLY A 84 0.48 -9.74 0.11
CA GLY A 84 -0.74 -9.44 -0.63
C GLY A 84 -1.45 -10.70 -1.13
N ALA A 85 -0.72 -11.66 -1.69
CA ALA A 85 -1.27 -12.93 -2.14
C ALA A 85 -1.86 -13.74 -0.98
N VAL A 86 -1.17 -13.81 0.15
CA VAL A 86 -1.64 -14.51 1.36
C VAL A 86 -2.92 -13.85 1.90
N LEU A 87 -2.98 -12.52 1.93
CA LEU A 87 -4.18 -11.80 2.35
C LEU A 87 -5.36 -12.04 1.40
N VAL A 88 -5.12 -12.07 0.09
CA VAL A 88 -6.15 -12.41 -0.89
C VAL A 88 -6.64 -13.84 -0.65
N VAL A 89 -5.73 -14.82 -0.53
CA VAL A 89 -6.11 -16.20 -0.23
C VAL A 89 -6.96 -16.26 1.04
N HIS A 90 -6.53 -15.64 2.14
CA HIS A 90 -7.32 -15.56 3.37
C HIS A 90 -8.70 -14.94 3.14
N ALA A 91 -8.80 -13.87 2.33
CA ALA A 91 -10.07 -13.24 2.03
C ALA A 91 -11.01 -14.13 1.20
N VAL A 92 -10.48 -14.97 0.30
CA VAL A 92 -11.31 -15.91 -0.49
C VAL A 92 -11.56 -17.24 0.23
N THR A 93 -10.69 -17.66 1.14
CA THR A 93 -10.80 -18.95 1.84
C THR A 93 -11.31 -18.84 3.27
N ALA A 94 -11.52 -17.62 3.78
CA ALA A 94 -12.29 -17.42 5.01
C ALA A 94 -13.78 -17.72 4.72
N GLU A 95 -14.07 -19.01 4.57
CA GLU A 95 -15.41 -19.53 4.38
C GLU A 95 -16.12 -19.53 5.73
N GLY A 96 -16.68 -18.37 6.11
CA GLY A 96 -17.59 -18.29 7.24
C GLY A 96 -17.56 -16.94 7.96
N PRO A 97 -18.61 -16.62 8.74
CA PRO A 97 -18.61 -15.46 9.61
C PRO A 97 -17.45 -15.55 10.62
N PRO A 98 -16.86 -14.42 11.03
CA PRO A 98 -15.83 -14.42 12.08
C PRO A 98 -16.35 -15.13 13.33
N ALA A 99 -15.62 -16.15 13.76
CA ALA A 99 -16.00 -16.99 14.89
C ALA A 99 -15.07 -16.79 16.09
N PRO A 100 -15.62 -16.73 17.32
CA PRO A 100 -14.79 -16.63 18.51
C PRO A 100 -14.05 -17.96 18.73
N ARG A 101 -12.77 -17.86 19.06
CA ARG A 101 -11.86 -18.96 19.42
C ARG A 101 -11.55 -18.88 20.91
N ASP A 102 -11.13 -20.00 21.50
CA ASP A 102 -10.72 -20.09 22.91
C ASP A 102 -11.72 -19.45 23.88
N LEU A 103 -13.02 -19.69 23.65
CA LEU A 103 -14.09 -19.15 24.47
C LEU A 103 -13.97 -19.73 25.89
N ALA A 104 -13.74 -18.85 26.86
CA ALA A 104 -13.51 -19.21 28.24
C ALA A 104 -14.46 -18.46 29.16
N LEU A 105 -14.92 -19.14 30.21
CA LEU A 105 -15.77 -18.59 31.24
C LEU A 105 -15.08 -18.68 32.59
N GLN A 106 -15.05 -17.55 33.31
CA GLN A 106 -14.50 -17.46 34.66
C GLN A 106 -15.61 -16.94 35.59
N SER A 107 -16.07 -17.80 36.48
CA SER A 107 -17.03 -17.46 37.52
C SER A 107 -16.30 -16.95 38.77
N GLY A 108 -16.52 -15.69 39.13
CA GLY A 108 -16.07 -15.09 40.38
C GLY A 108 -17.19 -15.01 41.41
N SER A 109 -16.87 -14.64 42.65
CA SER A 109 -17.85 -14.53 43.74
C SER A 109 -18.93 -13.45 43.52
N GLY A 110 -18.68 -12.47 42.66
CA GLY A 110 -19.62 -11.38 42.37
C GLY A 110 -19.82 -11.05 40.88
N ASN A 111 -19.12 -11.72 39.98
CA ASN A 111 -19.12 -11.42 38.54
C ASN A 111 -18.79 -12.67 37.72
N VAL A 112 -19.29 -12.70 36.49
CA VAL A 112 -18.85 -13.64 35.46
C VAL A 112 -18.04 -12.86 34.43
N ARG A 113 -16.89 -13.41 34.06
CA ARG A 113 -16.10 -12.94 32.92
C ARG A 113 -16.20 -13.98 31.82
N VAL A 114 -16.55 -13.54 30.62
CA VAL A 114 -16.47 -14.35 29.41
C VAL A 114 -15.43 -13.70 28.50
N SER A 115 -14.46 -14.49 28.05
CA SER A 115 -13.37 -14.03 27.19
C SER A 115 -13.21 -14.94 25.99
N TRP A 116 -12.83 -14.38 24.86
CA TRP A 116 -12.53 -15.11 23.63
C TRP A 116 -11.32 -14.50 22.92
N GLN A 117 -10.83 -15.20 21.91
CA GLN A 117 -9.97 -14.66 20.88
C GLN A 117 -10.78 -14.56 19.59
N GLY A 118 -10.48 -13.57 18.76
CA GLY A 118 -11.22 -13.37 17.52
C GLY A 118 -10.57 -12.31 16.66
N ASP A 119 -11.11 -12.13 15.46
CA ASP A 119 -10.70 -11.06 14.57
C ASP A 119 -11.07 -9.68 15.14
N ASP A 120 -10.47 -8.62 14.60
CA ASP A 120 -10.72 -7.23 14.99
C ASP A 120 -12.06 -6.72 14.42
N VAL A 121 -13.14 -7.30 14.94
CA VAL A 121 -14.52 -6.99 14.57
C VAL A 121 -15.34 -6.66 15.82
N ALA A 122 -16.46 -5.96 15.62
CA ALA A 122 -17.41 -5.75 16.69
C ALA A 122 -18.07 -7.08 17.10
N TRP A 123 -18.02 -7.41 18.38
CA TRP A 123 -18.62 -8.63 18.93
C TRP A 123 -19.95 -8.32 19.61
N SER A 124 -20.92 -9.22 19.42
CA SER A 124 -22.20 -9.22 20.13
C SER A 124 -22.27 -10.41 21.08
N VAL A 125 -22.75 -10.16 22.29
CA VAL A 125 -22.86 -11.19 23.34
C VAL A 125 -24.29 -11.21 23.88
N PHE A 126 -24.85 -12.42 23.94
CA PHE A 126 -26.19 -12.69 24.42
C PHE A 126 -26.15 -13.67 25.58
N VAL A 127 -26.95 -13.42 26.61
CA VAL A 127 -27.26 -14.40 27.64
C VAL A 127 -28.51 -15.15 27.20
N VAL A 128 -28.41 -16.48 27.16
CA VAL A 128 -29.46 -17.39 26.75
C VAL A 128 -29.76 -18.31 27.91
N GLU A 129 -31.01 -18.35 28.31
CA GLU A 129 -31.51 -19.30 29.30
C GLU A 129 -32.59 -20.18 28.66
N PRO A 130 -32.67 -21.47 29.04
CA PRO A 130 -33.70 -22.36 28.54
C PRO A 130 -35.11 -21.79 28.77
N GLY A 131 -35.88 -21.62 27.69
CA GLY A 131 -37.28 -21.19 27.76
C GLY A 131 -37.52 -19.69 27.97
N THR A 132 -36.47 -18.87 28.00
CA THR A 132 -36.61 -17.41 28.08
C THR A 132 -36.09 -16.72 26.81
N LYS A 133 -36.39 -15.42 26.67
CA LYS A 133 -35.89 -14.63 25.55
C LYS A 133 -34.41 -14.28 25.81
N PRO A 134 -33.53 -14.45 24.81
CA PRO A 134 -32.14 -14.02 24.92
C PRO A 134 -32.01 -12.54 25.31
N VAL A 135 -31.11 -12.27 26.25
CA VAL A 135 -30.80 -10.93 26.76
C VAL A 135 -29.53 -10.42 26.09
N ASP A 136 -29.60 -9.24 25.47
CA ASP A 136 -28.45 -8.62 24.83
C ASP A 136 -27.58 -7.88 25.85
N VAL A 137 -26.33 -8.32 25.98
CA VAL A 137 -25.32 -7.73 26.87
C VAL A 137 -24.15 -7.12 26.09
N SER A 138 -24.29 -6.95 24.78
CA SER A 138 -23.24 -6.45 23.88
C SER A 138 -22.69 -5.09 24.29
N ARG A 139 -23.47 -4.27 25.01
CA ARG A 139 -23.01 -2.96 25.54
C ARG A 139 -21.93 -3.07 26.61
N LEU A 140 -21.83 -4.22 27.27
CA LEU A 140 -20.83 -4.49 28.30
C LEU A 140 -19.52 -5.03 27.71
N VAL A 141 -19.49 -5.38 26.42
CA VAL A 141 -18.31 -5.93 25.74
C VAL A 141 -17.19 -4.90 25.68
N ARG A 142 -15.97 -5.34 25.95
CA ARG A 142 -14.73 -4.57 25.89
C ARG A 142 -13.69 -5.39 25.13
N GLY A 143 -13.48 -5.08 23.86
CA GLY A 143 -12.61 -5.88 22.99
C GLY A 143 -13.14 -7.29 22.84
N THR A 144 -12.38 -8.28 23.30
CA THR A 144 -12.72 -9.71 23.23
C THR A 144 -13.13 -10.30 24.58
N GLU A 145 -13.64 -9.47 25.50
CA GLU A 145 -14.16 -9.92 26.77
C GLU A 145 -15.41 -9.15 27.21
N VAL A 146 -16.17 -9.75 28.11
CA VAL A 146 -17.30 -9.12 28.79
C VAL A 146 -17.28 -9.47 30.28
N TRP A 147 -17.56 -8.47 31.10
CA TRP A 147 -17.68 -8.59 32.55
C TRP A 147 -19.11 -8.29 32.96
N ILE A 148 -19.79 -9.29 33.53
CA ILE A 148 -21.20 -9.18 33.89
C ILE A 148 -21.31 -9.32 35.42
N PRO A 149 -21.66 -8.25 36.14
CA PRO A 149 -21.82 -8.30 37.58
C PRO A 149 -23.12 -9.04 37.94
N ARG A 150 -23.07 -9.87 38.98
CA ARG A 150 -24.23 -10.64 39.46
C ARG A 150 -25.37 -9.73 39.91
N SER A 151 -25.05 -8.54 40.43
CA SER A 151 -26.03 -7.54 40.86
C SER A 151 -26.91 -6.99 39.74
N ALA A 152 -26.55 -7.21 38.47
CA ALA A 152 -27.38 -6.82 37.33
C ALA A 152 -28.54 -7.77 37.08
N GLY A 153 -28.53 -8.99 37.65
CA GLY A 153 -29.61 -9.97 37.49
C GLY A 153 -29.85 -10.41 36.04
N LEU A 154 -28.79 -10.44 35.23
CA LEU A 154 -28.86 -10.73 33.78
C LEU A 154 -28.59 -12.20 33.43
N TYR A 155 -28.19 -13.00 34.41
CA TYR A 155 -27.85 -14.41 34.25
C TYR A 155 -28.05 -15.15 35.58
N ASP A 156 -28.29 -16.45 35.46
CA ASP A 156 -28.43 -17.45 36.51
C ASP A 156 -27.44 -18.61 36.30
N ALA A 157 -27.51 -19.64 37.15
CA ALA A 157 -26.59 -20.79 37.12
C ALA A 157 -26.70 -21.62 35.83
N ASP A 158 -27.87 -21.62 35.19
CA ASP A 158 -28.16 -22.40 33.97
C ASP A 158 -28.01 -21.57 32.68
N SER A 159 -27.53 -20.33 32.78
CA SER A 159 -27.41 -19.44 31.62
C SER A 159 -26.17 -19.79 30.77
N CYS A 160 -26.34 -19.64 29.46
CA CYS A 160 -25.28 -19.77 28.47
C CYS A 160 -25.01 -18.43 27.78
N PHE A 161 -23.75 -18.19 27.42
CA PHE A 161 -23.32 -16.99 26.72
C PHE A 161 -23.05 -17.35 25.28
N VAL A 162 -23.72 -16.67 24.37
CA VAL A 162 -23.53 -16.81 22.93
C VAL A 162 -22.77 -15.58 22.44
N VAL A 163 -21.62 -15.79 21.81
CA VAL A 163 -20.75 -14.75 21.26
C VAL A 163 -20.70 -14.89 19.75
N ARG A 164 -20.95 -13.82 19.00
CA ARG A 164 -20.91 -13.81 17.52
C ARG A 164 -20.53 -12.44 16.97
N ALA A 165 -19.99 -12.39 15.75
CA ALA A 165 -19.68 -11.15 15.06
C ALA A 165 -20.97 -10.31 14.87
N ALA A 166 -20.93 -9.04 15.27
CA ALA A 166 -22.10 -8.17 15.30
C ALA A 166 -22.57 -7.77 13.90
N GLU A 167 -21.64 -7.44 13.01
CA GLU A 167 -21.94 -6.97 11.65
C GLU A 167 -22.56 -8.09 10.79
N ASP A 168 -21.99 -9.30 10.82
CA ASP A 168 -22.49 -10.47 10.07
C ASP A 168 -23.83 -11.02 10.57
N ASN A 169 -24.27 -10.58 11.75
CA ASN A 169 -25.47 -11.08 12.41
C ASN A 169 -26.53 -10.00 12.70
N GLN A 170 -26.43 -8.83 12.06
CA GLN A 170 -27.44 -7.77 12.21
C GLN A 170 -28.83 -8.26 11.80
N GLY A 171 -29.82 -8.08 12.68
CA GLY A 171 -31.21 -8.49 12.44
C GLY A 171 -31.45 -10.00 12.48
N ARG A 172 -30.42 -10.84 12.70
CA ARG A 172 -30.56 -12.30 12.81
C ARG A 172 -30.90 -12.69 14.24
N SER A 173 -31.80 -13.67 14.39
CA SER A 173 -32.14 -14.25 15.69
C SER A 173 -30.92 -14.88 16.36
N VAL A 174 -30.85 -14.84 17.68
CA VAL A 174 -29.78 -15.48 18.46
C VAL A 174 -29.89 -17.00 18.27
N PRO A 175 -28.80 -17.69 17.89
CA PRO A 175 -28.83 -19.13 17.62
C PRO A 175 -28.89 -19.91 18.94
N THR A 176 -29.81 -20.87 19.03
CA THR A 176 -29.99 -21.72 20.21
C THR A 176 -29.54 -23.17 19.98
N ASP A 177 -29.52 -23.62 18.74
CA ASP A 177 -29.05 -24.95 18.34
C ASP A 177 -27.66 -24.90 17.68
N ALA A 178 -27.01 -26.07 17.60
CA ALA A 178 -25.64 -26.18 17.12
C ALA A 178 -25.47 -25.82 15.63
N ALA A 179 -26.45 -26.14 14.78
CA ALA A 179 -26.38 -25.85 13.35
C ALA A 179 -26.47 -24.33 13.12
N ALA A 180 -27.47 -23.68 13.73
CA ALA A 180 -27.61 -22.23 13.66
C ALA A 180 -26.40 -21.48 14.24
N ARG A 181 -25.75 -22.03 15.28
CA ARG A 181 -24.51 -21.46 15.81
C ARG A 181 -23.37 -21.54 14.80
N SER A 182 -23.18 -22.69 14.16
CA SER A 182 -22.16 -22.88 13.13
C SER A 182 -22.37 -21.94 11.94
N ASP A 183 -23.60 -21.83 11.45
CA ASP A 183 -23.96 -20.97 10.31
C ASP A 183 -23.77 -19.47 10.58
N GLN A 184 -23.72 -19.08 11.85
CA GLN A 184 -23.57 -17.69 12.29
C GLN A 184 -22.18 -17.36 12.83
N GLY A 185 -21.25 -18.34 12.81
CA GLY A 185 -19.94 -18.19 13.45
C GLY A 185 -20.05 -17.90 14.95
N ALA A 186 -21.04 -18.48 15.63
CA ALA A 186 -21.30 -18.22 17.03
C ALA A 186 -20.65 -19.27 17.94
N GLY A 187 -19.95 -18.82 18.98
CA GLY A 187 -19.47 -19.66 20.08
C GLY A 187 -20.45 -19.63 21.25
N GLN A 188 -20.53 -20.74 22.00
CA GLN A 188 -21.33 -20.81 23.23
C GLN A 188 -20.54 -21.42 24.37
N VAL A 189 -20.70 -20.85 25.56
CA VAL A 189 -20.22 -21.41 26.83
C VAL A 189 -21.30 -21.29 27.90
N CYS A 190 -21.54 -22.32 28.69
CA CYS A 190 -22.55 -22.31 29.75
C CYS A 190 -21.91 -22.21 31.13
N LEU A 191 -22.59 -21.52 32.07
CA LEU A 191 -22.10 -21.43 33.45
C LEU A 191 -21.98 -22.80 34.12
N GLY A 192 -22.95 -23.68 33.85
CA GLY A 192 -22.98 -25.05 34.37
C GLY A 192 -21.81 -25.92 33.92
N ASP A 193 -21.14 -25.59 32.82
CA ASP A 193 -19.99 -26.35 32.29
C ASP A 193 -18.64 -25.90 32.89
N ALA A 194 -18.61 -24.77 33.61
CA ALA A 194 -17.40 -24.20 34.19
C ALA A 194 -17.10 -24.68 35.62
N GLY A 195 -17.81 -25.71 36.09
CA GLY A 195 -17.70 -26.32 37.42
C GLY A 195 -16.93 -27.63 37.45
#